data_AF-A0A7C3M1H7-F1
#
_entry.id   AF-A0A7C3M1H7-F1
#
_cell.length_a   1.000
_cell.length_b   1.000
_cell.length_c   1.000
_cell.angle_alpha   90.00
_cell.angle_beta   90.00
_cell.angle_gamma   90.00
#
_symmetry.space_group_name_H-M   'P 1'
#
loop_
_entity.id
_entity.type
_entity.pdbx_description
1 polymer ?
#
loop_
_entity_poly.entity_id
_entity_poly.type
_entity_poly.pdbx_seq_one_letter_code
_entity_poly.pdbx_strand_id
1 'polypeptide(L)' 'MKVEFLKLAQQELDDAFEYYEYQQTDLGYRFVEEVYNAFDLIRPFLLLFDATVIVYSPNSI' A
#
# COMPACT_ATOMS: atom_id res chain seq x y z
N MET A 1 -12.76 1.36 -8.26
CA MET A 1 -12.35 1.96 -6.96
C MET A 1 -10.94 2.47 -7.15
N LYS A 2 -10.67 3.75 -6.87
CA LYS A 2 -9.31 4.32 -6.96
C LYS A 2 -8.69 4.26 -5.56
N VAL A 3 -7.84 3.27 -5.33
CA VAL A 3 -7.00 3.11 -4.13
C VAL A 3 -5.58 3.57 -4.48
N GLU A 4 -4.82 4.01 -3.49
CA GLU A 4 -3.75 5.01 -3.60
C GLU A 4 -2.91 5.02 -2.27
N PHE A 5 -2.27 6.11 -1.77
CA PHE A 5 -1.66 6.19 -0.39
C PHE A 5 -1.61 7.63 0.25
N LEU A 6 -2.26 7.87 1.43
CA LEU A 6 -2.28 9.19 2.14
C LEU A 6 -0.84 9.67 2.29
N LYS A 7 -0.52 10.96 2.16
CA LYS A 7 0.89 11.41 2.18
C LYS A 7 1.71 10.84 3.35
N LEU A 8 1.15 10.80 4.56
CA LEU A 8 1.83 10.19 5.72
C LEU A 8 1.97 8.66 5.57
N ALA A 9 0.91 7.97 5.14
CA ALA A 9 0.93 6.53 4.91
C ALA A 9 1.84 6.12 3.74
N GLN A 10 2.02 6.98 2.72
CA GLN A 10 3.02 6.79 1.67
C GLN A 10 4.43 6.87 2.27
N GLN A 11 4.71 7.88 3.11
CA GLN A 11 6.00 7.98 3.80
C GLN A 11 6.26 6.77 4.70
N GLU A 12 5.26 6.31 5.45
CA GLU A 12 5.36 5.09 6.27
C GLU A 12 5.59 3.81 5.42
N LEU A 13 5.02 3.74 4.22
CA LEU A 13 5.25 2.63 3.28
C LEU A 13 6.66 2.67 2.69
N ASP A 14 7.13 3.86 2.30
CA ASP A 14 8.46 4.09 1.74
C ASP A 14 9.55 3.78 2.80
N ASP A 15 9.41 4.31 4.02
CA ASP A 15 10.31 4.06 5.16
C ASP A 15 10.37 2.55 5.49
N ALA A 16 9.22 1.86 5.46
CA ALA A 16 9.15 0.42 5.72
C ALA A 16 9.78 -0.40 4.58
N PHE A 17 9.57 -0.01 3.32
CA PHE A 17 10.22 -0.63 2.16
C PHE A 17 11.75 -0.53 2.28
N GLU A 18 12.28 0.68 2.51
CA GLU A 18 13.72 0.91 2.66
C GLU A 18 14.31 0.09 3.82
N TYR A 19 13.62 0.03 4.96
CA TYR A 19 14.04 -0.79 6.09
C TYR A 19 14.12 -2.27 5.74
N TYR A 20 13.08 -2.84 5.12
CA TYR A 20 13.04 -4.26 4.80
C TYR A 20 14.06 -4.64 3.71
N GLU A 21 14.19 -3.84 2.66
CA GLU A 21 15.17 -4.07 1.59
C GLU A 21 16.62 -3.96 2.10
N TYR A 22 16.87 -3.10 3.10
CA TYR A 22 18.15 -3.04 3.82
C TYR A 22 18.41 -4.29 4.69
N GLN A 23 17.37 -4.88 5.32
CA GLN A 23 17.55 -6.14 6.08
C GLN A 23 17.87 -7.33 5.17
N GLN A 24 17.20 -7.43 4.02
CA GLN A 24 17.37 -8.51 3.07
C GLN A 24 16.91 -8.07 1.67
N THR A 25 17.74 -8.31 0.65
CA THR A 25 17.36 -8.11 -0.76
C THR A 25 16.05 -8.85 -1.10
N ASP A 26 15.20 -8.19 -1.89
CA ASP A 26 13.84 -8.58 -2.26
C ASP A 26 12.80 -8.57 -1.11
N LEU A 27 13.18 -8.29 0.14
CA LEU A 27 12.22 -8.29 1.26
C LEU A 27 11.32 -7.04 1.27
N GLY A 28 11.81 -5.89 0.81
CA GLY A 28 11.00 -4.68 0.67
C GLY A 28 9.90 -4.88 -0.37
N TYR A 29 10.25 -5.48 -1.51
CA TYR A 29 9.28 -5.80 -2.58
C TYR A 29 8.21 -6.79 -2.11
N ARG A 30 8.61 -7.85 -1.38
CA ARG A 30 7.67 -8.82 -0.80
C ARG A 30 6.75 -8.21 0.26
N PHE A 31 7.25 -7.27 1.06
CA PHE A 31 6.42 -6.50 2.00
C PHE A 31 5.36 -5.68 1.27
N VAL A 32 5.74 -4.95 0.22
CA VAL A 32 4.82 -4.14 -0.58
C VAL A 32 3.78 -5.02 -1.32
N GLU A 33 4.17 -6.18 -1.82
CA GLU A 33 3.24 -7.16 -2.41
C GLU A 33 2.18 -7.62 -1.40
N GLU A 34 2.56 -7.98 -0.18
CA GLU A 34 1.62 -8.37 0.87
C GLU A 34 0.68 -7.23 1.30
N VAL A 35 1.15 -5.99 1.31
CA VAL A 35 0.30 -4.80 1.55
C VAL A 35 -0.76 -4.65 0.45
N TYR A 36 -0.40 -4.85 -0.83
CA TYR A 36 -1.38 -4.85 -1.93
C TYR A 36 -2.34 -6.04 -1.88
N ASN A 37 -1.86 -7.23 -1.53
CA ASN A 37 -2.70 -8.41 -1.32
C ASN A 37 -3.75 -8.16 -0.21
N ALA A 38 -3.35 -7.51 0.89
CA ALA A 38 -4.26 -7.12 1.96
C ALA A 38 -5.34 -6.12 1.48
N PHE A 39 -5.00 -5.15 0.63
CA PHE A 39 -6.00 -4.25 0.03
C PHE A 39 -7.01 -4.99 -0.86
N ASP A 40 -6.57 -5.98 -1.63
CA ASP A 40 -7.45 -6.76 -2.49
C ASP A 40 -8.38 -7.68 -1.71
N LEU A 41 -7.97 -8.15 -0.53
CA LEU A 41 -8.82 -8.87 0.43
C LEU A 41 -9.91 -7.98 1.06
N ILE A 42 -9.60 -6.73 1.41
CA ILE A 42 -10.59 -5.82 2.04
C ILE A 42 -11.46 -5.06 1.01
N ARG A 43 -11.03 -4.96 -0.25
CA ARG A 43 -11.74 -4.27 -1.35
C ARG A 43 -13.23 -4.65 -1.45
N PRO A 44 -13.66 -5.93 -1.36
CA PRO A 44 -15.09 -6.28 -1.40
C PRO A 44 -15.89 -5.75 -0.20
N PHE A 45 -15.27 -5.65 0.98
CA PHE A 45 -15.92 -5.12 2.18
C PHE A 45 -16.08 -3.60 2.12
N LEU A 46 -15.10 -2.88 1.58
CA LEU A 46 -15.18 -1.42 1.40
C LEU A 46 -16.35 -1.01 0.48
N LEU A 47 -16.64 -1.82 -0.55
CA LEU A 47 -17.79 -1.66 -1.43
C LEU A 47 -19.15 -1.92 -0.72
N LEU A 48 -19.17 -2.70 0.36
CA LEU A 48 -20.39 -3.03 1.10
C LEU A 48 -20.83 -1.90 2.05
N PHE A 49 -19.90 -1.06 2.49
CA PHE A 49 -20.14 0.02 3.47
C PHE A 49 -20.18 1.43 2.86
N ASP A 50 -20.21 1.53 1.52
CA ASP A 50 -20.06 2.81 0.77
C ASP A 50 -18.80 3.61 1.19
N ALA A 51 -17.79 2.88 1.71
CA ALA A 51 -16.63 3.46 2.36
C ALA A 51 -15.59 3.90 1.32
N THR A 52 -15.55 5.20 1.04
CA THR A 52 -14.54 5.76 0.14
C THR A 52 -13.19 5.86 0.87
N VAL A 53 -12.29 4.91 0.59
CA VAL A 53 -10.87 5.00 0.98
C VAL A 53 -10.16 5.97 0.03
N ILE A 54 -10.25 7.27 0.32
CA ILE A 54 -9.59 8.38 -0.42
C ILE A 54 -8.13 8.43 -0.03
N VAL A 55 -7.18 8.31 -0.97
CA VAL A 55 -5.82 8.08 -0.49
C VAL A 55 -4.64 8.69 -1.33
N TYR A 56 -4.76 9.07 -2.64
CA TYR A 56 -3.74 9.73 -3.55
C TYR A 56 -2.49 8.92 -4.08
N SER A 57 -2.38 8.66 -5.41
CA SER A 57 -1.28 7.90 -6.08
C SER A 57 -0.32 8.82 -6.87
N PRO A 58 0.99 8.86 -6.54
CA PRO A 58 2.00 9.53 -7.35
C PRO A 58 2.50 8.63 -8.48
N ASN A 59 2.46 9.18 -9.69
CA ASN A 59 3.10 8.80 -10.96
C ASN A 59 3.94 7.50 -11.04
N SER A 60 3.68 6.76 -12.12
CA SER A 60 4.60 5.80 -12.74
C SER A 60 6.04 6.31 -12.82
N ILE A 61 6.97 5.34 -12.73
CA ILE A 61 8.40 5.44 -13.08
C ILE A 61 8.60 6.15 -14.44
#